data_AF-A0A533YCX6-F1
#
_entry.id   AF-A0A533YCX6-F1
#
_cell.length_a   1.000
_cell.length_b   1.000
_cell.length_c   1.000
_cell.angle_alpha   90.00
_cell.angle_beta   90.00
_cell.angle_gamma   90.00
#
_symmetry.space_group_name_H-M   'P 1'
#
loop_
_entity.id
_entity.type
_entity.pdbx_description
1 polymer ?
#
loop_
_entity_poly.entity_id
_entity_poly.type
_entity_poly.pdbx_seq_one_letter_code
_entity_poly.pdbx_strand_id
1 'polypeptide(L)' 'MSVICNNVTASLSTDELLLEALRGMQPQTIESLCALLPGMTWSQVFLAVDRLNRAGMVMLQPVRRGEYQISLNPAVA' A
#
# COMPACT_ATOMS: atom_id res chain seq x y z
N MET A 1 11.27 19.82 27.38
CA MET A 1 9.98 19.13 27.53
C MET A 1 8.88 20.01 26.95
N SER A 2 8.31 19.63 25.81
CA SER A 2 6.89 19.75 25.50
C SER A 2 6.66 19.19 24.11
N VAL A 3 6.04 18.02 24.13
CA VAL A 3 5.42 17.32 23.01
C VAL A 3 4.33 18.21 22.43
N ILE A 4 4.40 18.51 21.14
CA ILE A 4 3.24 18.99 20.39
C ILE A 4 2.71 17.77 19.65
N CYS A 5 1.69 17.15 20.23
CA CYS A 5 0.86 16.14 19.60
C CYS A 5 0.02 16.87 18.55
N ASN A 6 0.47 16.90 17.28
CA ASN A 6 -0.34 17.47 16.22
C ASN A 6 -1.39 16.44 15.78
N ASN A 7 -2.58 16.56 16.35
CA ASN A 7 -3.81 15.85 15.96
C ASN A 7 -4.28 16.34 14.58
N VAL A 8 -3.52 16.05 13.53
CA VAL A 8 -4.06 16.09 12.16
C VAL A 8 -4.74 14.75 11.96
N THR A 9 -6.06 14.73 11.92
CA THR A 9 -6.77 13.70 11.14
C THR A 9 -6.36 13.89 9.68
N ALA A 10 -5.15 13.44 9.37
CA ALA A 10 -4.62 13.47 8.02
C ALA A 10 -5.53 12.56 7.21
N SER A 11 -6.18 13.11 6.18
CA SER A 11 -6.63 12.24 5.09
C SER A 11 -5.37 11.59 4.55
N LEU A 12 -5.09 10.36 5.01
CA LEU A 12 -3.97 9.59 4.51
C LEU A 12 -4.09 9.56 2.99
N SER A 13 -3.00 9.89 2.32
CA SER A 13 -2.90 9.76 0.88
C SER A 13 -3.18 8.32 0.47
N THR A 14 -3.54 8.11 -0.80
CA THR A 14 -3.76 6.77 -1.35
C THR A 14 -2.57 5.85 -1.08
N ASP A 15 -1.36 6.41 -1.14
CA ASP A 15 -0.11 5.70 -0.95
C ASP A 15 0.06 5.28 0.53
N GLU A 16 -0.23 6.17 1.47
CA GLU A 16 -0.15 5.86 2.92
C GLU A 16 -1.19 4.83 3.36
N LEU A 17 -2.43 4.94 2.85
CA LEU A 17 -3.48 3.94 3.11
C LEU A 17 -3.09 2.56 2.57
N LEU A 18 -2.46 2.51 1.41
CA LEU A 18 -2.01 1.26 0.82
C LEU A 18 -0.85 0.64 1.60
N LEU A 19 0.10 1.46 2.04
CA LEU A 19 1.20 1.01 2.90
C LEU A 19 0.68 0.49 4.24
N GLU A 20 -0.27 1.19 4.86
CA GLU A 20 -0.89 0.75 6.12
C GLU A 20 -1.64 -0.57 5.94
N ALA A 21 -2.39 -0.72 4.85
CA ALA A 21 -3.07 -1.98 4.51
C ALA A 21 -2.10 -3.15 4.29
N LEU A 22 -0.86 -2.89 3.86
CA LEU A 22 0.15 -3.93 3.68
C LEU A 22 0.93 -4.24 4.97
N ARG A 23 0.90 -3.37 5.99
CA ARG A 23 1.64 -3.58 7.24
C ARG A 23 1.10 -4.78 8.01
N GLY A 24 1.99 -5.71 8.36
CA GLY A 24 1.64 -6.89 9.14
C GLY A 24 0.77 -7.91 8.40
N MET A 25 0.46 -7.68 7.12
CA MET A 25 -0.28 -8.61 6.27
C MET A 25 0.68 -9.48 5.44
N GLN A 26 0.21 -10.67 5.07
CA GLN A 26 0.87 -11.47 4.02
C GLN A 26 0.80 -10.72 2.68
N PRO A 27 1.66 -11.06 1.69
CA PRO A 27 1.59 -10.46 0.36
C PRO A 27 0.17 -10.53 -0.22
N GLN A 28 -0.34 -9.40 -0.72
CA GLN A 28 -1.72 -9.24 -1.20
C GLN A 28 -1.77 -9.13 -2.72
N THR A 29 -2.89 -9.51 -3.34
CA THR A 29 -3.13 -9.17 -4.75
C THR A 29 -3.79 -7.79 -4.86
N ILE A 30 -3.84 -7.23 -6.07
CA ILE A 30 -4.53 -5.95 -6.32
C ILE A 30 -6.01 -6.07 -5.96
N GLU A 31 -6.63 -7.20 -6.28
CA GLU A 31 -8.03 -7.50 -6.01
C GLU A 31 -8.29 -7.52 -4.49
N SER A 32 -7.41 -8.18 -3.71
CA SER A 32 -7.50 -8.17 -2.25
C SER A 32 -7.34 -6.76 -1.68
N LEU A 33 -6.40 -5.96 -2.20
CA LEU A 33 -6.23 -4.57 -1.77
C LEU A 33 -7.47 -3.71 -2.07
N CYS A 34 -8.13 -3.92 -3.22
CA CYS A 34 -9.39 -3.24 -3.53
C CYS A 34 -10.52 -3.63 -2.55
N ALA A 35 -10.55 -4.88 -2.10
CA ALA A 35 -11.50 -5.33 -1.09
C ALA A 35 -11.22 -4.76 0.30
N LEU A 36 -9.94 -4.60 0.67
CA LEU A 36 -9.51 -4.02 1.95
C LEU A 36 -9.68 -2.50 2.00
N LEU A 37 -9.61 -1.83 0.85
CA LEU A 37 -9.70 -0.39 0.70
C LEU A 37 -10.95 -0.01 -0.11
N PRO A 38 -12.18 -0.20 0.44
CA PRO A 38 -13.42 0.03 -0.31
C PRO A 38 -13.64 1.51 -0.72
N GLY A 39 -12.88 2.44 -0.13
CA GLY A 39 -12.84 3.85 -0.53
C GLY A 39 -11.99 4.15 -1.77
N MET A 40 -11.32 3.13 -2.35
CA MET A 40 -10.47 3.27 -3.52
C MET A 40 -11.00 2.47 -4.70
N THR A 41 -10.94 3.08 -5.88
CA THR A 41 -11.16 2.37 -7.14
C THR A 41 -9.95 1.51 -7.49
N TRP A 42 -10.18 0.47 -8.29
CA TRP A 42 -9.10 -0.40 -8.80
C TRP A 42 -7.97 0.39 -9.46
N SER A 43 -8.31 1.41 -10.26
CA SER A 43 -7.32 2.27 -10.92
C SER A 43 -6.48 3.08 -9.93
N GLN A 44 -7.07 3.55 -8.83
CA GLN A 44 -6.35 4.27 -7.78
C GLN A 44 -5.38 3.34 -7.03
N VAL A 45 -5.82 2.13 -6.71
CA VAL A 45 -4.96 1.09 -6.11
C VAL A 45 -3.81 0.76 -7.05
N PHE A 46 -4.09 0.48 -8.33
CA PHE A 46 -3.07 0.17 -9.33
C PHE A 46 -2.02 1.28 -9.46
N LEU A 47 -2.46 2.54 -9.59
CA LEU A 47 -1.55 3.68 -9.72
C LEU A 47 -0.72 3.90 -8.44
N ALA A 48 -1.30 3.69 -7.26
CA ALA A 48 -0.56 3.77 -6.00
C ALA A 48 0.50 2.67 -5.89
N VAL A 49 0.15 1.43 -6.25
CA VAL A 49 1.09 0.30 -6.30
C VAL A 49 2.23 0.57 -7.28
N ASP A 50 1.96 1.06 -8.49
CA ASP A 50 3.01 1.39 -9.48
C ASP A 50 3.95 2.48 -8.95
N ARG A 51 3.41 3.56 -8.37
CA ARG A 51 4.22 4.63 -7.75
C ARG A 51 5.10 4.09 -6.63
N LEU A 52 4.52 3.34 -5.70
CA LEU A 52 5.23 2.79 -4.56
C LEU A 52 6.27 1.75 -4.97
N ASN A 53 6.00 0.99 -6.03
CA ASN A 53 6.96 0.02 -6.56
C ASN A 53 8.17 0.73 -7.20
N ARG A 54 7.93 1.77 -8.00
CA ARG A 54 8.99 2.61 -8.57
C ARG A 54 9.80 3.34 -7.50
N ALA A 55 9.16 3.73 -6.40
CA ALA A 55 9.82 4.31 -5.23
C ALA A 55 10.56 3.28 -4.36
N GLY A 56 10.42 1.98 -4.66
CA GLY A 56 11.05 0.90 -3.89
C GLY A 56 10.38 0.60 -2.55
N MET A 57 9.20 1.15 -2.27
CA MET A 57 8.47 0.95 -1.01
C MET A 57 7.73 -0.39 -0.97
N VAL A 58 7.28 -0.87 -2.13
CA VAL A 58 6.60 -2.17 -2.27
C VAL A 58 7.25 -3.02 -3.34
N MET A 59 7.20 -4.34 -3.16
CA MET A 59 7.69 -5.31 -4.13
C MET A 59 6.51 -5.98 -4.83
N LEU A 60 6.71 -6.29 -6.12
CA LEU A 60 5.78 -7.05 -6.94
C LEU A 60 6.41 -8.40 -7.26
N GLN A 61 5.77 -9.48 -6.83
CA GLN A 61 6.21 -10.85 -7.08
C GLN A 61 5.19 -11.55 -7.99
N PRO A 62 5.57 -12.01 -9.19
CA PRO A 62 4.67 -12.76 -10.05
C PRO A 62 4.35 -14.12 -9.41
N VAL A 63 3.07 -14.44 -9.27
CA VAL A 63 2.62 -15.74 -8.75
C VAL A 63 2.23 -16.67 -9.89
N ARG A 64 1.47 -16.13 -10.85
CA ARG A 64 1.02 -16.81 -12.08
C ARG A 64 0.91 -15.79 -13.20
N ARG A 65 0.62 -16.27 -14.42
CA ARG A 65 0.48 -15.39 -15.58
C ARG A 65 -0.67 -14.40 -15.36
N GLY A 66 -0.34 -13.12 -15.22
CA GLY A 66 -1.29 -12.04 -14.99
C GLY A 66 -1.65 -11.78 -13.52
N GLU A 67 -1.02 -12.47 -12.57
CA GLU A 67 -1.30 -12.33 -11.14
C GLU A 67 -0.02 -12.00 -10.38
N TYR A 68 -0.07 -10.93 -9.58
CA TYR A 68 1.04 -10.42 -8.80
C TYR A 68 0.68 -10.31 -7.33
N GLN A 69 1.62 -10.68 -6.49
CA GLN A 69 1.60 -10.41 -5.06
C GLN A 69 2.38 -9.13 -4.77
N ILE A 70 1.79 -8.30 -3.92
CA ILE A 70 2.29 -7.01 -3.45
C ILE A 70 2.62 -7.16 -1.98
N SER A 71 3.84 -6.80 -1.62
CA SER A 71 4.30 -6.80 -0.23
C SER A 71 5.14 -5.55 0.04
N LEU A 72 5.28 -5.18 1.30
CA LEU A 72 6.23 -4.14 1.69
C LEU A 72 7.65 -4.59 1.36
N ASN A 73 8.48 -3.65 0.89
CA ASN A 73 9.90 -3.92 0.73
C ASN A 73 10.56 -3.99 2.13
N PRO A 74 11.14 -5.14 2.53
CA PRO A 74 11.80 -5.27 3.83
C PRO A 74 13.05 -4.38 3.97
N ALA A 75 13.57 -3.82 2.88
CA ALA A 75 14.66 -2.85 2.95
C ALA A 75 14.20 -1.45 3.45
N VAL A 76 12.89 -1.21 3.50
CA VAL A 76 12.31 0.11 3.83
C VAL A 76 11.30 0.05 4.98
N ALA A 77 10.85 -1.15 5.36
CA ALA A 77 9.96 -1.40 6.49
C ALA A 77 10.74 -1.68 7.78
#